data_AF-A0A850RKL6-F1
#
_entry.id   AF-A0A850RKL6-F1
#
_cell.length_a   1.000
_cell.length_b   1.000
_cell.length_c   1.000
_cell.angle_alpha   90.00
_cell.angle_beta   90.00
_cell.angle_gamma   90.00
#
_symmetry.space_group_name_H-M   'P 1'
#
loop_
_entity.id
_entity.type
_entity.pdbx_description
1 polymer ?
#
loop_
_entity_poly.entity_id
_entity_poly.type
_entity_poly.pdbx_seq_one_letter_code
_entity_poly.pdbx_strand_id
1 'polypeptide(L)'
;MKRVICRLTLALTVLATFASTAWADQRYTIRYELRQGSKSVSNTKTVTAETERTAIEIVRSTAESERPGYTFILKSSKKRD
;
A
#
# COMPACT_ATOMS: atom_id res chain seq x y z
N MET A 1 28.76 27.44 -42.24
CA MET A 1 29.34 27.07 -40.92
C MET A 1 28.48 27.77 -39.87
N LYS A 2 27.87 27.18 -38.85
CA LYS A 2 28.21 26.01 -38.03
C LYS A 2 26.90 25.33 -37.57
N ARG A 3 26.83 24.00 -37.67
CA ARG A 3 25.96 23.16 -36.86
C ARG A 3 26.65 23.01 -35.50
N VAL A 4 25.99 23.32 -34.39
CA VAL A 4 26.44 22.92 -33.06
C VAL A 4 25.27 22.26 -32.34
N ILE A 5 25.32 20.94 -32.36
CA ILE A 5 24.54 20.06 -31.51
C ILE A 5 25.22 20.08 -30.14
N CYS A 6 24.56 20.62 -29.13
CA CYS A 6 24.77 20.30 -27.72
C CYS A 6 23.37 20.01 -27.18
N ARG A 7 22.89 18.76 -27.03
CA ARG A 7 23.34 17.75 -26.05
C ARG A 7 23.72 18.38 -24.71
N LEU A 8 22.79 19.01 -23.99
CA LEU A 8 22.88 19.06 -22.52
C LEU A 8 21.60 19.63 -21.89
N THR A 9 20.68 18.73 -21.49
CA THR A 9 19.63 18.86 -20.45
C THR A 9 18.51 17.89 -20.85
N LEU A 10 18.62 16.57 -20.72
CA LEU A 10 18.76 15.85 -19.44
C LEU A 10 18.10 16.55 -18.23
N ALA A 11 17.11 17.42 -18.47
CA ALA A 11 16.16 17.92 -17.48
C ALA A 11 14.84 17.13 -17.54
N LEU A 12 14.93 15.86 -17.97
CA LEU A 12 13.86 14.87 -17.83
C LEU A 12 14.18 13.96 -16.65
N THR A 13 14.71 14.53 -15.57
CA THR A 13 14.53 13.96 -14.23
C THR A 13 13.04 13.99 -13.97
N VAL A 14 12.37 12.90 -14.38
CA VAL A 14 11.36 12.18 -13.63
C VAL A 14 10.99 12.93 -12.35
N LEU A 15 10.23 14.03 -12.49
CA LEU A 15 9.50 14.57 -11.37
C LEU A 15 8.38 13.58 -11.21
N ALA A 16 8.70 12.53 -10.46
CA ALA A 16 7.77 11.59 -9.91
C ALA A 16 6.58 12.41 -9.46
N THR A 17 5.47 12.16 -10.14
CA THR A 17 4.15 12.68 -9.87
C THR A 17 3.83 12.32 -8.42
N PHE A 18 4.28 13.14 -7.47
CA PHE A 18 3.69 13.22 -6.15
C PHE A 18 2.34 13.89 -6.36
N ALA A 19 1.41 13.13 -6.94
CA ALA A 19 0.01 13.40 -6.81
C ALA A 19 -0.27 13.33 -5.31
N SER A 20 -0.12 14.47 -4.65
CA SER A 20 -0.81 14.79 -3.41
C SER A 20 -2.30 14.82 -3.76
N THR A 21 -2.86 13.65 -4.01
CA THR A 21 -4.30 13.52 -4.01
C THR A 21 -4.69 13.75 -2.58
N ALA A 22 -5.46 14.82 -2.36
CA ALA A 22 -6.27 14.98 -1.17
C ALA A 22 -7.27 13.81 -1.16
N TRP A 23 -6.81 12.68 -0.66
CA TRP A 23 -7.57 11.45 -0.61
C TRP A 23 -8.68 11.63 0.40
N ALA A 24 -9.93 11.43 -0.03
CA ALA A 24 -11.02 11.21 0.89
C ALA A 24 -10.67 9.98 1.73
N ASP A 25 -10.12 10.23 2.92
CA ASP A 25 -9.54 9.22 3.78
C ASP A 25 -10.68 8.42 4.42
N GLN A 26 -11.01 7.27 3.83
CA GLN A 26 -12.07 6.39 4.31
C GLN A 26 -11.50 5.40 5.32
N ARG A 27 -12.16 5.25 6.45
CA ARG A 27 -11.73 4.28 7.48
C ARG A 27 -12.24 2.90 7.13
N TYR A 28 -11.34 1.94 7.06
CA TYR A 28 -11.66 0.53 6.82
C TYR A 28 -11.21 -0.32 7.99
N THR A 29 -12.10 -1.18 8.48
CA THR A 29 -11.76 -2.22 9.44
C THR A 29 -11.52 -3.52 8.69
N ILE A 30 -10.28 -4.00 8.73
CA ILE A 30 -9.83 -5.23 8.08
C ILE A 30 -9.65 -6.30 9.15
N ARG A 31 -10.36 -7.42 9.00
CA ARG A 31 -10.17 -8.64 9.79
C ARG A 31 -9.39 -9.64 8.95
N TYR A 32 -8.31 -10.15 9.52
CA TYR A 32 -7.40 -11.07 8.85
C TYR A 32 -6.90 -12.13 9.81
N GLU A 33 -6.44 -13.25 9.27
CA GLU A 33 -5.81 -14.33 10.00
C GLU A 33 -4.39 -14.51 9.49
N LEU A 34 -3.45 -14.66 10.41
CA LEU A 34 -2.06 -15.02 10.12
C LEU A 34 -1.88 -16.50 10.43
N ARG A 35 -1.52 -17.28 9.41
CA ARG A 35 -1.26 -18.72 9.55
C ARG A 35 0.19 -19.07 9.30
N GLN A 36 0.74 -19.96 10.12
CA GLN A 36 2.04 -20.58 9.92
C GLN A 36 1.95 -22.04 10.37
N GLY A 37 1.86 -22.96 9.41
CA GLY A 37 1.64 -24.38 9.69
C GLY A 37 0.35 -24.60 10.50
N SER A 38 0.47 -25.18 11.69
CA SER A 38 -0.64 -25.42 12.63
C SER A 38 -1.00 -24.21 13.50
N LYS A 39 -0.22 -23.13 13.48
CA LYS A 39 -0.48 -21.93 14.26
C LYS A 39 -1.34 -20.95 13.46
N SER A 40 -2.41 -20.47 14.07
CA SER A 40 -3.29 -19.44 13.51
C SER A 40 -3.56 -18.34 14.52
N VAL A 41 -3.49 -17.08 14.08
CA VAL A 41 -3.85 -15.92 14.90
C VAL A 41 -4.79 -15.02 14.13
N SER A 42 -5.95 -14.71 14.71
CA SER A 42 -6.90 -13.76 14.14
C SER A 42 -6.61 -12.35 14.66
N ASN A 43 -6.55 -11.39 13.74
CA ASN A 43 -6.29 -9.98 14.01
C ASN A 43 -7.35 -9.10 13.36
N THR A 44 -7.57 -7.93 13.95
CA THR A 44 -8.43 -6.88 13.40
C THR A 44 -7.65 -5.58 13.43
N LYS A 45 -7.56 -4.90 12.29
CA LYS A 45 -6.85 -3.62 12.18
C LYS A 45 -7.73 -2.62 11.45
N THR A 46 -7.78 -1.40 11.97
CA THR A 46 -8.45 -0.29 11.28
C THR A 46 -7.37 0.58 10.66
N VAL A 47 -7.51 0.83 9.36
CA VAL A 47 -6.60 1.69 8.60
C VAL A 47 -7.42 2.69 7.82
N THR A 48 -6.81 3.82 7.49
CA THR A 48 -7.42 4.78 6.60
C THR A 48 -6.77 4.71 5.23
N ALA A 49 -7.62 4.68 4.21
CA ALA A 49 -7.20 4.55 2.82
C ALA A 49 -8.27 5.10 1.89
N GLU A 50 -7.90 5.35 0.64
CA GLU A 50 -8.85 5.74 -0.40
C GLU A 50 -9.87 4.64 -0.70
N THR A 51 -9.35 3.43 -0.86
CA THR A 51 -10.09 2.28 -1.33
C THR A 51 -9.85 1.11 -0.40
N GLU A 52 -10.81 0.19 -0.38
CA GLU A 52 -10.70 -1.06 0.38
C GLU A 52 -9.46 -1.87 -0.05
N ARG A 53 -9.13 -1.86 -1.34
CA ARG A 53 -7.96 -2.56 -1.87
C ARG A 53 -6.66 -2.01 -1.28
N THR A 54 -6.51 -0.69 -1.27
CA THR A 54 -5.35 -0.02 -0.67
C THR A 54 -5.28 -0.32 0.84
N ALA A 55 -6.41 -0.30 1.54
CA ALA A 55 -6.47 -0.68 2.96
C ALA A 55 -5.98 -2.11 3.21
N ILE A 56 -6.42 -3.08 2.39
CA ILE A 56 -5.99 -4.47 2.49
C ILE A 56 -4.49 -4.61 2.23
N GLU A 57 -3.95 -3.88 1.24
CA GLU A 57 -2.53 -3.92 0.90
C GLU A 57 -1.64 -3.34 2.01
N ILE A 58 -2.04 -2.21 2.60
CA ILE A 58 -1.36 -1.62 3.77
C ILE A 58 -1.35 -2.63 4.92
N VAL A 59 -2.50 -3.25 5.22
CA VAL A 59 -2.60 -4.23 6.32
C VAL A 59 -1.78 -5.48 6.02
N ARG A 60 -1.78 -5.98 4.78
CA ARG A 60 -0.97 -7.13 4.37
C ARG A 60 0.52 -6.84 4.55
N SER A 61 1.00 -5.73 3.99
CA SER A 61 2.40 -5.32 4.09
C SER A 61 2.83 -5.15 5.55
N THR A 62 1.97 -4.54 6.37
CA THR A 62 2.27 -4.40 7.81
C THR A 62 2.32 -5.77 8.50
N ALA A 63 1.38 -6.67 8.20
CA ALA A 63 1.33 -7.96 8.84
C ALA A 63 2.51 -8.87 8.46
N GLU A 64 2.97 -8.79 7.21
CA GLU A 64 4.20 -9.45 6.75
C GLU A 64 5.44 -8.90 7.45
N SER A 65 5.49 -7.58 7.69
CA SER A 65 6.59 -6.95 8.43
C SER A 65 6.58 -7.30 9.93
N GLU A 66 5.40 -7.39 10.55
CA GLU A 66 5.26 -7.73 11.97
C GLU A 66 5.53 -9.23 12.22
N ARG A 67 5.16 -10.09 11.27
CA ARG A 67 5.30 -11.55 11.36
C ARG A 67 5.77 -12.15 10.03
N PRO A 68 7.06 -12.04 9.71
CA PRO A 68 7.61 -12.67 8.52
C PRO A 68 7.41 -14.19 8.55
N GLY A 69 7.04 -14.76 7.41
CA GLY A 69 6.79 -16.20 7.28
C GLY A 69 5.40 -16.66 7.70
N TYR A 70 4.49 -15.76 8.09
CA TYR A 70 3.06 -16.05 8.23
C TYR A 70 2.31 -15.69 6.93
N THR A 71 1.39 -16.56 6.53
CA THR A 71 0.49 -16.30 5.40
C THR A 71 -0.66 -15.41 5.84
N PHE A 72 -0.83 -14.28 5.16
CA PHE A 72 -1.96 -13.38 5.34
C PHE A 72 -3.23 -13.93 4.67
N ILE A 73 -4.29 -14.15 5.47
CA ILE A 73 -5.59 -14.60 4.99
C ILE A 73 -6.62 -13.52 5.34
N LEU A 74 -7.13 -12.81 4.33
CA LEU A 74 -8.23 -11.87 4.52
C LEU A 74 -9.50 -12.62 4.91
N LYS A 75 -10.18 -12.17 5.97
CA LYS A 75 -11.48 -12.73 6.39
C LYS A 75 -12.64 -11.83 6.01
N SER A 76 -12.51 -10.54 6.32
CA SER A 76 -13.52 -9.56 5.98
C SER A 76 -12.93 -8.16 6.01
N SER A 77 -13.46 -7.30 5.16
CA SER A 77 -13.20 -5.87 5.10
C SER A 77 -14.53 -5.15 5.26
N LYS A 78 -14.57 -4.13 6.10
CA LYS A 78 -15.77 -3.30 6.28
C LYS A 78 -15.36 -1.84 6.27
N LYS A 79 -15.97 -1.06 5.37
CA LYS A 79 -15.91 0.40 5.43
C LYS A 79 -16.65 0.88 6.68
N ARG A 80 -15.99 1.75 7.44
CA ARG A 80 -16.61 2.47 8.55
C ARG A 80 -17.10 3.81 8.00
N ASP A 81 -18.42 4.02 8.10
CA ASP A 81 -19.07 5.30 7.80
C ASP A 81 -18.76 6.33 8.90
#